data_AF-A0A0L8FM06-F1
#
_entry.id   AF-A0A0L8FM06-F1
#
_cell.length_a   1.000
_cell.length_b   1.000
_cell.length_c   1.000
_cell.angle_alpha   90.00
_cell.angle_beta   90.00
_cell.angle_gamma   90.00
#
_symmetry.space_group_name_H-M   'P 1'
#
loop_
_entity.id
_entity.type
_entity.pdbx_description
1 polymer ?
#
loop_
_entity_poly.entity_id
_entity_poly.type
_entity_poly.pdbx_seq_one_letter_code
_entity_poly.pdbx_strand_id
1 'polypeptide(L)'
;LCKNYMSDGDITSKVKLHRTKCANIVRNVLAPYFDGDLIFDRRDRKFSLLLEASNDIAINKLLGIVIIYYSDTHKKVVYTYLKGIVDALKIELVKKKLDIKNLLAIGTDNARKLKEVPSLLLSRCVCHSLQLAVSHTCAECLPINLEFLVSETYKWSSHSSTRLYLAIND
;
A
#
# COMPACT_ATOMS: atom_id res chain seq x y z
N LEU A 1 11.59 -12.92 -11.66
CA LEU A 1 10.97 -12.22 -12.81
C LEU A 1 11.47 -12.78 -14.14
N CYS A 2 12.74 -12.60 -14.52
CA CYS A 2 13.23 -13.01 -15.84
C CYS A 2 13.11 -14.52 -16.14
N LYS A 3 13.30 -15.39 -15.14
CA LYS A 3 13.14 -16.86 -15.30
C LYS A 3 11.72 -17.31 -15.67
N ASN A 4 10.68 -16.52 -15.37
CA ASN A 4 9.29 -16.91 -15.64
C ASN A 4 8.78 -16.40 -17.00
N TYR A 5 9.47 -15.45 -17.62
CA TYR A 5 9.05 -14.79 -18.87
C TYR A 5 10.00 -15.04 -20.04
N MET A 6 11.17 -15.62 -19.77
CA MET A 6 12.13 -16.03 -20.78
C MET A 6 12.19 -17.55 -20.72
N SER A 7 12.16 -18.22 -21.87
CA SER A 7 12.38 -19.67 -21.94
C SER A 7 13.67 -20.02 -21.20
N ASP A 8 13.70 -21.19 -20.56
CA ASP A 8 14.88 -21.75 -19.85
C ASP A 8 15.99 -22.06 -20.87
N GLY A 9 16.58 -21.01 -21.42
CA GLY A 9 17.80 -21.05 -22.19
C GLY A 9 18.98 -20.88 -21.25
N ASP A 10 20.09 -21.50 -21.60
CA ASP A 10 21.34 -21.54 -20.83
C ASP A 10 21.95 -20.14 -20.50
N ILE A 11 21.37 -19.08 -21.06
CA ILE A 11 21.72 -17.66 -20.86
C ILE A 11 20.97 -17.07 -19.65
N THR A 12 19.68 -17.39 -19.44
CA THR A 12 18.85 -16.77 -18.38
C THR A 12 19.28 -17.23 -16.99
N SER A 13 19.81 -18.45 -16.88
CA SER A 13 20.42 -18.99 -15.66
C SER A 13 21.74 -18.29 -15.29
N LYS A 14 22.43 -17.68 -16.27
CA LYS A 14 23.73 -16.99 -16.11
C LYS A 14 23.59 -15.51 -15.82
N VAL A 15 22.40 -14.91 -15.97
CA VAL A 15 22.16 -13.50 -15.65
C VAL A 15 22.11 -13.32 -14.13
N LYS A 16 23.24 -12.94 -13.54
CA LYS A 16 23.35 -12.45 -12.16
C LYS A 16 23.60 -10.94 -12.17
N LEU A 17 22.71 -10.19 -11.54
CA LEU A 17 22.80 -8.74 -11.45
C LEU A 17 23.06 -8.35 -9.99
N HIS A 18 24.06 -7.49 -9.79
CA HIS A 18 24.31 -6.91 -8.47
C HIS A 18 23.13 -6.02 -8.03
N ARG A 19 22.88 -5.92 -6.72
CA ARG A 19 21.75 -5.17 -6.13
C ARG A 19 21.62 -3.76 -6.72
N THR A 20 22.74 -3.03 -6.82
CA THR A 20 22.78 -1.67 -7.36
C THR A 20 22.35 -1.61 -8.83
N LYS A 21 22.78 -2.60 -9.63
CA LYS A 21 22.44 -2.68 -11.05
C LYS A 21 20.95 -3.00 -11.23
N CYS A 22 20.42 -3.97 -10.48
CA CYS A 22 18.98 -4.24 -10.43
C CYS A 22 18.18 -2.99 -10.07
N ALA A 23 18.60 -2.30 -9.00
CA ALA A 23 17.89 -1.12 -8.52
C ALA A 23 17.90 0.02 -9.56
N ASN A 24 19.00 0.20 -10.29
CA ASN A 24 19.08 1.20 -11.36
C ASN A 24 18.24 0.80 -12.59
N ILE A 25 18.16 -0.47 -12.96
CA ILE A 25 17.26 -0.93 -14.03
C ILE A 25 15.81 -0.65 -13.65
N VAL A 26 15.41 -1.01 -12.43
CA VAL A 26 14.06 -0.75 -11.93
C VAL A 26 13.76 0.75 -11.94
N ARG A 27 14.68 1.59 -11.43
CA ARG A 27 14.45 3.04 -11.30
C ARG A 27 14.49 3.79 -12.62
N ASN A 28 15.40 3.43 -13.53
CA ASN A 28 15.70 4.25 -14.70
C ASN A 28 15.10 3.69 -15.98
N VAL A 29 14.64 2.44 -15.99
CA VAL A 29 14.08 1.78 -17.19
C VAL A 29 12.63 1.37 -16.93
N LEU A 30 12.40 0.52 -15.93
CA LEU A 30 11.06 -0.05 -15.70
C LEU A 30 10.09 0.99 -15.15
N ALA A 31 10.49 1.78 -14.14
CA ALA A 31 9.59 2.77 -13.54
C ALA A 31 9.11 3.83 -14.54
N PRO A 32 9.98 4.48 -15.37
CA PRO A 32 9.52 5.42 -16.39
C PRO A 32 8.60 4.78 -17.43
N TYR A 33 8.86 3.53 -17.80
CA TYR A 33 8.01 2.79 -18.73
C TYR A 33 6.60 2.59 -18.18
N PHE A 34 6.48 2.06 -16.96
CA PHE A 34 5.17 1.86 -16.32
C PHE A 34 4.44 3.18 -16.01
N ASP A 35 5.19 4.24 -15.69
CA ASP A 35 4.62 5.57 -15.50
C ASP A 35 4.02 6.11 -16.82
N GLY A 36 4.72 5.92 -17.94
CA GLY A 36 4.23 6.31 -19.27
C GLY A 36 2.99 5.51 -19.69
N ASP A 37 3.02 4.19 -19.47
CA ASP A 37 1.91 3.29 -19.79
C ASP A 37 0.65 3.64 -18.98
N LEU A 38 0.80 3.91 -17.68
CA LEU A 38 -0.29 4.36 -16.81
C LEU A 38 -0.93 5.66 -17.31
N ILE A 39 -0.09 6.65 -17.69
CA ILE A 39 -0.58 7.94 -18.19
C ILE A 39 -1.32 7.76 -19.52
N PHE A 40 -0.78 6.91 -20.41
CA PHE A 40 -1.36 6.63 -21.72
C PHE A 40 -2.70 5.89 -21.65
N ASP A 41 -2.79 4.85 -20.82
CA ASP A 41 -3.96 3.99 -20.69
C ASP A 41 -5.13 4.71 -19.99
N ARG A 42 -4.83 5.53 -18.98
CA ARG A 42 -5.86 6.28 -18.25
C ARG A 42 -6.36 7.52 -19.01
N ARG A 43 -5.48 8.29 -19.65
CA ARG A 43 -5.80 9.61 -20.26
C ARG A 43 -6.55 10.52 -19.28
N ASP A 44 -7.63 11.19 -19.71
CA ASP A 44 -8.42 12.13 -18.91
C ASP A 44 -9.63 11.45 -18.21
N ARG A 45 -9.53 10.15 -17.93
CA ARG A 45 -10.63 9.39 -17.30
C ARG A 45 -10.65 9.54 -15.80
N LYS A 46 -11.84 9.27 -15.24
CA LYS A 46 -12.08 9.22 -13.80
C LYS A 46 -11.31 8.06 -13.17
N PHE A 47 -10.81 8.30 -11.96
CA PHE A 47 -10.06 7.32 -11.19
C PHE A 47 -10.42 7.43 -9.70
N SER A 48 -10.00 6.44 -8.92
CA SER A 48 -10.13 6.44 -7.47
C SER A 48 -8.78 6.13 -6.83
N LEU A 49 -8.61 6.53 -5.57
CA LEU A 49 -7.38 6.29 -4.82
C LEU A 49 -7.68 5.49 -3.55
N LEU A 50 -6.82 4.53 -3.22
CA LEU A 50 -6.74 3.98 -1.87
C LEU A 50 -5.48 4.54 -1.21
N LEU A 51 -5.66 5.15 -0.05
CA LEU A 51 -4.62 5.77 0.75
C LEU A 51 -4.52 5.01 2.06
N GLU A 52 -3.42 4.28 2.22
CA GLU A 52 -3.14 3.49 3.42
C GLU A 52 -1.91 4.05 4.10
N ALA A 53 -2.09 4.63 5.29
CA ALA A 53 -0.98 5.10 6.10
C ALA A 53 -0.52 3.98 7.02
N SER A 54 0.74 3.56 6.90
CA SER A 54 1.39 2.71 7.91
C SER A 54 2.36 3.55 8.72
N ASN A 55 2.24 3.52 10.05
CA ASN A 55 3.26 4.08 10.92
C ASN A 55 4.30 2.99 11.17
N ASP A 56 5.52 3.18 10.66
CA ASP A 56 6.66 2.42 11.14
C ASP A 56 7.02 2.91 12.55
N ILE A 57 7.48 2.00 13.42
CA ILE A 57 7.98 2.29 14.77
C ILE A 57 9.07 3.37 14.71
N ALA A 58 9.79 3.43 13.59
CA ALA A 58 10.84 4.40 13.31
C ALA A 58 10.33 5.69 12.63
N ILE A 59 9.36 6.42 13.21
CA ILE A 59 8.98 7.85 12.96
C ILE A 59 8.58 8.24 11.50
N ASN A 60 8.91 7.43 10.49
CA ASN A 60 8.64 7.67 9.09
C ASN A 60 7.23 7.19 8.75
N LYS A 61 6.34 8.15 8.50
CA LYS A 61 4.99 7.85 8.00
C LYS A 61 5.09 7.46 6.54
N LEU A 62 4.90 6.17 6.27
CA LEU A 62 4.79 5.65 4.91
C LEU A 62 3.32 5.73 4.48
N LEU A 63 3.09 6.27 3.29
CA LEU A 63 1.76 6.29 2.66
C LEU A 63 1.78 5.37 1.45
N GLY A 64 1.07 4.25 1.53
CA GLY A 64 0.70 3.48 0.36
C GLY A 64 -0.37 4.23 -0.42
N ILE A 65 -0.09 4.50 -1.70
CA ILE A 65 -1.06 5.09 -2.62
C ILE A 65 -1.34 4.08 -3.71
N VAL A 66 -2.59 3.64 -3.84
CA VAL A 66 -3.05 2.79 -4.93
C VAL A 66 -4.00 3.61 -5.79
N ILE A 67 -3.81 3.59 -7.10
CA ILE A 67 -4.75 4.12 -8.07
C ILE A 67 -5.57 3.00 -8.67
N ILE A 68 -6.87 3.26 -8.77
CA ILE A 68 -7.87 2.36 -9.34
C ILE A 68 -8.52 3.09 -10.51
N TYR A 69 -8.50 2.47 -11.68
CA TYR A 69 -9.13 3.01 -12.88
C TYR A 69 -9.55 1.87 -13.83
N TYR A 70 -10.43 2.17 -14.77
CA TYR A 70 -10.78 1.23 -15.84
C TYR A 70 -9.80 1.39 -16.99
N SER A 71 -9.09 0.31 -17.33
CA SER A 71 -8.17 0.25 -18.45
C SER A 71 -8.92 -0.07 -19.73
N ASP A 72 -8.87 0.84 -20.70
CA ASP A 72 -9.42 0.60 -22.03
C ASP A 72 -8.58 -0.38 -22.84
N THR A 73 -7.27 -0.44 -22.56
CA THR A 73 -6.33 -1.37 -23.20
C THR A 73 -6.60 -2.81 -22.76
N HIS A 74 -6.83 -3.01 -21.46
CA HIS A 74 -7.05 -4.34 -20.89
C HIS A 74 -8.53 -4.72 -20.70
N LYS A 75 -9.45 -3.79 -20.96
CA LYS A 75 -10.91 -3.94 -20.77
C LYS A 75 -11.29 -4.45 -19.37
N LYS A 76 -10.60 -3.94 -18.34
CA LYS A 76 -10.81 -4.32 -16.94
C LYS A 76 -10.44 -3.22 -15.98
N VAL A 77 -10.91 -3.32 -14.74
CA VAL A 77 -10.42 -2.48 -13.65
C VAL A 77 -8.99 -2.88 -13.32
N VAL A 78 -8.11 -1.89 -13.26
CA VAL A 78 -6.69 -2.03 -12.93
C VAL A 78 -6.41 -1.34 -11.61
N TYR A 79 -5.60 -2.00 -10.80
CA TYR A 79 -5.07 -1.52 -9.54
C TYR A 79 -3.56 -1.40 -9.71
N THR A 80 -3.01 -0.22 -9.47
CA THR A 80 -1.55 -0.03 -9.49
C THR A 80 -1.09 0.92 -8.38
N TYR A 81 0.18 0.83 -8.04
CA TYR A 81 0.77 1.60 -6.95
C TYR A 81 1.35 2.90 -7.47
N LEU A 82 1.07 3.99 -6.75
CA LEU A 82 1.76 5.26 -6.89
C LEU A 82 2.78 5.39 -5.77
N LYS A 83 3.91 6.02 -6.09
CA LYS A 83 4.95 6.32 -5.11
C LYS A 83 4.60 7.65 -4.42
N GLY A 84 4.71 7.76 -3.10
CA GLY A 84 4.62 9.06 -2.43
C GLY A 84 4.43 9.01 -0.91
N ILE A 85 4.84 10.08 -0.24
CA ILE A 85 4.43 10.45 1.13
C ILE A 85 3.22 11.41 1.00
N VAL A 86 2.44 11.64 2.05
CA VAL A 86 1.22 12.49 2.03
C VAL A 86 1.43 13.84 1.34
N ASP A 87 2.49 14.59 1.67
CA ASP A 87 2.78 15.89 1.02
C ASP A 87 3.21 15.74 -0.44
N ALA A 88 3.74 14.57 -0.79
CA ALA A 88 4.08 14.21 -2.16
C ALA A 88 2.85 13.78 -2.98
N LEU A 89 1.67 13.52 -2.39
CA LEU A 89 0.50 13.09 -3.16
C LEU A 89 0.10 14.14 -4.20
N LYS A 90 -0.05 15.42 -3.79
CA LYS A 90 -0.37 16.51 -4.73
C LYS A 90 0.70 16.64 -5.82
N ILE A 91 1.97 16.54 -5.43
CA ILE A 91 3.11 16.63 -6.35
C ILE A 91 3.09 15.47 -7.35
N GLU A 92 2.80 14.25 -6.90
CA GLU A 92 2.80 13.06 -7.75
C GLU A 92 1.58 12.97 -8.65
N LEU A 93 0.42 13.46 -8.20
CA LEU A 93 -0.73 13.66 -9.07
C LEU A 93 -0.38 14.63 -10.21
N VAL A 94 0.27 15.76 -9.90
CA VAL A 94 0.70 16.74 -10.92
C VAL A 94 1.73 16.14 -11.88
N LYS A 95 2.76 15.45 -11.38
CA LYS A 95 3.79 14.80 -12.21
C LYS A 95 3.20 13.78 -13.17
N LYS A 96 2.22 13.00 -12.70
CA LYS A 96 1.51 11.98 -13.49
C LYS A 96 0.35 12.53 -14.31
N LYS A 97 0.19 13.87 -14.37
CA LYS A 97 -0.91 14.55 -15.09
C LYS A 97 -2.29 14.03 -14.67
N LEU A 98 -2.44 13.68 -13.39
CA LEU A 98 -3.68 13.22 -12.78
C LEU A 98 -4.43 14.44 -12.24
N ASP A 99 -5.42 14.93 -12.97
CA ASP A 99 -6.27 16.02 -12.48
C ASP A 99 -7.15 15.53 -11.33
N ILE A 100 -7.16 16.29 -10.23
CA ILE A 100 -8.00 16.05 -9.06
C ILE A 100 -9.49 16.12 -9.43
N LYS A 101 -9.86 16.87 -10.48
CA LYS A 101 -11.25 16.91 -10.98
C LYS A 101 -11.78 15.55 -11.44
N ASN A 102 -10.90 14.66 -11.87
CA ASN A 102 -11.24 13.31 -12.29
C ASN A 102 -11.24 12.30 -11.14
N LEU A 103 -10.92 12.73 -9.92
CA LEU A 103 -10.95 11.88 -8.74
C LEU A 103 -12.40 11.65 -8.30
N LEU A 104 -12.84 10.39 -8.38
CA LEU A 104 -14.19 9.98 -8.07
C LEU A 104 -14.34 9.54 -6.60
N ALA A 105 -13.37 8.80 -6.08
CA ALA A 105 -13.40 8.30 -4.71
C ALA A 105 -12.01 8.20 -4.06
N ILE A 106 -11.99 8.33 -2.73
CA ILE A 106 -10.84 8.00 -1.88
C ILE A 106 -11.26 6.94 -0.85
N GLY A 107 -10.52 5.84 -0.79
CA GLY A 107 -10.56 4.90 0.32
C GLY A 107 -9.43 5.20 1.31
N THR A 108 -9.74 5.39 2.60
CA THR A 108 -8.71 5.62 3.62
C THR A 108 -9.17 5.15 5.01
N ASP A 109 -8.22 4.79 5.87
CA ASP A 109 -8.46 4.40 7.27
C ASP A 109 -8.94 5.60 8.11
N ASN A 110 -8.29 6.76 7.92
CA ASN A 110 -8.49 7.97 8.72
C ASN A 110 -8.93 9.15 7.84
N ALA A 111 -10.19 9.06 7.46
CA ALA A 111 -10.85 9.91 6.48
C ALA A 111 -11.26 11.31 6.98
N ARG A 112 -10.40 12.01 7.74
CA ARG A 112 -10.75 13.34 8.29
C ARG A 112 -10.20 14.53 7.49
N LYS A 113 -9.11 14.37 6.73
CA LYS A 113 -8.34 15.52 6.18
C LYS A 113 -8.53 15.84 4.69
N LEU A 114 -9.27 15.04 3.92
CA LEU A 114 -9.44 15.24 2.47
C LEU A 114 -10.89 15.61 2.09
N LYS A 115 -11.52 16.50 2.85
CA LYS A 115 -12.91 16.97 2.62
C LYS A 115 -13.03 18.09 1.58
N GLU A 116 -11.94 18.48 0.92
CA GLU A 116 -11.88 19.68 0.07
C GLU A 116 -12.52 19.49 -1.32
N VAL A 117 -12.97 18.28 -1.69
CA VAL A 117 -13.61 18.00 -2.99
C VAL A 117 -15.08 17.60 -2.78
N PRO A 118 -16.06 18.46 -3.15
CA PRO A 118 -17.49 18.24 -2.83
C PRO A 118 -18.11 17.00 -3.47
N SER A 119 -17.60 16.56 -4.62
CA SER A 119 -18.11 15.39 -5.37
C SER A 119 -17.38 14.09 -5.04
N LEU A 120 -16.51 14.09 -4.03
CA LEU A 120 -15.63 12.98 -3.73
C LEU A 120 -16.32 11.96 -2.82
N LEU A 121 -16.39 10.71 -3.29
CA LEU A 121 -16.87 9.61 -2.47
C LEU A 121 -15.77 9.16 -1.51
N LEU A 122 -16.05 9.21 -0.22
CA LEU A 122 -15.11 8.81 0.82
C LEU A 122 -15.50 7.46 1.40
N SER A 123 -14.71 6.42 1.10
CA SER A 123 -14.88 5.09 1.66
C SER A 123 -13.96 4.91 2.88
N ARG A 124 -14.53 4.54 4.02
CA ARG A 124 -13.75 4.26 5.24
C ARG A 124 -13.27 2.81 5.23
N CYS A 125 -12.11 2.52 5.81
CA CYS A 125 -11.67 1.13 5.92
C CYS A 125 -12.66 0.31 6.76
N VAL A 126 -13.17 -0.77 6.16
CA VAL A 126 -13.96 -1.78 6.88
C VAL A 126 -13.14 -2.42 7.99
N CYS A 127 -11.84 -2.64 7.75
CA CYS A 127 -10.89 -3.17 8.72
C CYS A 127 -10.86 -2.34 10.02
N HIS A 128 -10.72 -1.02 9.87
CA HIS A 128 -10.66 -0.09 11.01
C HIS A 128 -12.03 0.02 11.70
N SER A 129 -13.11 -0.01 10.93
CA SER A 129 -14.46 0.00 11.48
C SER A 129 -14.75 -1.24 12.32
N LEU A 130 -14.33 -2.41 11.84
CA LEU A 130 -14.44 -3.67 12.57
C LEU A 130 -13.57 -3.66 13.83
N GLN A 131 -12.32 -3.18 13.72
CA GLN A 131 -11.43 -3.03 14.87
C GLN A 131 -12.06 -2.16 15.96
N LEU A 132 -12.66 -1.02 15.59
CA LEU A 132 -13.34 -0.13 16.56
C LEU A 132 -14.53 -0.82 17.24
N ALA A 133 -15.34 -1.56 16.47
CA ALA A 133 -16.47 -2.31 17.02
C ALA A 133 -16.01 -3.42 17.99
N VAL A 134 -14.96 -4.17 17.63
CA VAL A 134 -14.39 -5.22 18.48
C VAL A 134 -13.76 -4.61 19.73
N SER A 135 -12.96 -3.54 19.59
CA SER A 135 -12.38 -2.85 20.75
C SER A 135 -13.42 -2.34 21.73
N HIS A 136 -14.52 -1.75 21.24
CA HIS A 136 -15.61 -1.29 22.09
C HIS A 136 -16.33 -2.45 22.79
N THR A 137 -16.64 -3.52 22.07
CA THR A 137 -17.32 -4.69 22.66
C THR A 137 -16.43 -5.42 23.66
N CYS A 138 -15.12 -5.53 23.41
CA CYS A 138 -14.17 -6.05 24.39
C CYS A 138 -14.13 -5.17 25.65
N ALA A 139 -14.06 -3.85 25.50
CA ALA A 139 -14.02 -2.95 26.66
C ALA A 139 -15.27 -3.04 27.54
N GLU A 140 -16.45 -3.26 26.94
CA GLU A 140 -17.73 -3.35 27.67
C GLU A 140 -18.03 -4.76 28.21
N CYS A 141 -17.68 -5.80 27.46
CA CYS A 141 -18.12 -7.17 27.75
C CYS A 141 -17.02 -8.07 28.33
N LEU A 142 -15.74 -7.77 28.10
CA LEU A 142 -14.64 -8.60 28.59
C LEU A 142 -14.30 -8.23 30.03
N PRO A 143 -14.36 -9.19 30.98
CA PRO A 143 -13.91 -8.94 32.35
C PRO A 143 -12.44 -8.54 32.39
N ILE A 144 -12.13 -7.51 33.19
CA ILE A 144 -10.78 -6.91 33.28
C ILE A 144 -9.69 -7.93 33.62
N ASN A 145 -10.02 -8.95 34.42
CA ASN A 145 -9.10 -10.02 34.81
C ASN A 145 -8.73 -10.92 33.63
N LEU A 146 -9.65 -11.15 32.69
CA LEU A 146 -9.36 -11.92 31.48
C LEU A 146 -8.54 -11.09 30.49
N GLU A 147 -8.85 -9.81 30.32
CA GLU A 147 -8.06 -8.90 29.50
C GLU A 147 -6.61 -8.79 30.02
N PHE A 148 -6.45 -8.63 31.33
CA PHE A 148 -5.14 -8.60 31.98
C PHE A 148 -4.39 -9.92 31.77
N LEU A 149 -5.02 -11.06 32.04
CA LEU A 149 -4.38 -12.37 31.88
C LEU A 149 -3.89 -12.59 30.44
N VAL A 150 -4.74 -12.31 29.45
CA VAL A 150 -4.40 -12.49 28.03
C VAL A 150 -3.28 -11.54 27.61
N SER A 151 -3.36 -10.26 27.99
CA SER A 151 -2.36 -9.26 27.64
C SER A 151 -0.99 -9.54 28.28
N GLU A 152 -0.94 -9.91 29.55
CA GLU A 152 0.30 -10.23 30.25
C GLU A 152 0.90 -11.56 29.78
N THR A 153 0.07 -12.59 29.52
CA THR A 153 0.56 -13.87 28.96
C THR A 153 1.16 -13.64 27.57
N TYR A 154 0.54 -12.80 26.74
CA TYR A 154 1.09 -12.41 25.45
C TYR A 154 2.42 -11.66 25.61
N LYS A 155 2.49 -10.64 26.48
CA LYS A 155 3.72 -9.87 26.73
C LYS A 155 4.86 -10.76 27.23
N TRP A 156 4.57 -11.66 28.16
CA TRP A 156 5.55 -12.64 28.65
C TRP A 156 6.10 -13.50 27.51
N SER A 157 5.21 -14.00 26.65
CA SER A 157 5.58 -14.81 25.50
C SER A 157 6.30 -14.02 24.41
N SER A 158 5.96 -12.74 24.21
CA SER A 158 6.57 -11.88 23.18
C SER A 158 7.99 -11.45 23.54
N HIS A 159 8.32 -11.35 24.83
CA HIS A 159 9.66 -11.04 25.32
C HIS A 159 10.52 -12.29 25.60
N SER A 160 9.97 -13.49 25.40
CA SER A 160 10.71 -14.73 25.58
C SER A 160 11.84 -14.85 24.55
N SER A 161 13.05 -15.13 25.05
CA SER A 161 14.26 -15.35 24.24
C SER A 161 14.09 -16.47 23.20
N THR A 162 13.25 -17.46 23.47
CA THR A 162 12.94 -18.57 22.55
C THR A 162 12.28 -18.08 21.25
N ARG A 163 11.45 -17.03 21.31
CA ARG A 163 10.78 -16.47 20.14
C ARG A 163 11.71 -15.60 19.30
N LEU A 164 12.61 -14.84 19.94
CA LEU A 164 13.66 -14.09 19.24
C LEU A 164 14.61 -15.05 18.51
N TYR A 165 14.95 -16.18 19.13
CA TYR A 165 15.87 -17.17 18.55
C TYR A 165 15.29 -17.86 17.32
N LEU A 166 13.98 -18.15 17.30
CA LEU A 166 13.32 -18.74 16.13
C LEU A 166 13.16 -17.72 14.99
N ALA A 167 12.81 -16.46 15.30
CA ALA A 167 12.64 -15.41 14.28
C ALA A 167 13.95 -14.94 13.61
N ILE A 168 15.12 -15.23 14.21
CA ILE A 168 16.44 -14.89 13.66
C ILE A 168 17.00 -16.01 12.77
N ASN A 169 16.51 -17.25 12.93
CA ASN A 169 17.04 -18.44 12.27
C ASN A 169 16.14 -19.00 11.14
N ASP A 170 15.01 -18.34 10.86
CA ASP A 170 14.16 -18.53 9.67
C ASP A 170 14.40 -17.41 8.64
#